data_AF-A0A5M8SZP8-F1
#
_entry.id   AF-A0A5M8SZP8-F1
#
_cell.length_a   1.000
_cell.length_b   1.000
_cell.length_c   1.000
_cell.angle_alpha   90.00
_cell.angle_beta   90.00
_cell.angle_gamma   90.00
#
_symmetry.space_group_name_H-M   'P 1'
#
loop_
_entity.id
_entity.type
_entity.pdbx_description
1 polymer ?
#
loop_
_entity_poly.entity_id
_entity_poly.type
_entity_poly.pdbx_seq_one_letter_code
_entity_poly.pdbx_strand_id
1 'polypeptide(L)'
;MYAKFCVTRATAGNFMRLFVNRRAYSIQSSRALPNGSFPYYLARDWRSKEPKSLDEDAVRMHLNGDITISLYAINPETQRSKWVAIDADFDGAIEALFQLQWELRQDGVQAALEQSRRGGHLWIFGAEPLLASECRIYVYNLALRLGVPVKGGGLKDGIEVFPRQDRLEDAEYGNAIRAPLGVHRKTERRYWFYEADLTPEAQLTYLNGLKKLSESELKTFIQGMSLPEAYRPAPIVPYTPSPARTDREEFRIRDFVRTTRKDSRNWWARCPSCAQAGRDRSGDNLAIQIKNPRFYKCWAGCSKEEIRAALGMPIRKRASA
;
A
#
# COMPACT_ATOMS: atom_id res chain seq x y z
N MET A 1 -29.10 -1.62 -3.19
CA MET A 1 -29.09 -2.83 -2.33
C MET A 1 -28.28 -3.90 -3.06
N TYR A 2 -27.20 -4.42 -2.46
CA TYR A 2 -26.36 -5.47 -3.06
C TYR A 2 -26.81 -6.86 -2.59
N ALA A 3 -26.56 -7.88 -3.40
CA ALA A 3 -26.85 -9.26 -3.02
C ALA A 3 -26.09 -9.67 -1.76
N LYS A 4 -26.84 -10.21 -0.79
CA LYS A 4 -26.32 -10.90 0.39
C LYS A 4 -26.20 -12.38 0.05
N PHE A 5 -25.12 -12.99 0.55
CA PHE A 5 -24.86 -14.41 0.40
C PHE A 5 -24.82 -15.05 1.79
N CYS A 6 -24.96 -16.38 1.84
CA CYS A 6 -24.66 -17.19 3.01
C CYS A 6 -23.40 -18.01 2.70
N VAL A 7 -22.24 -17.34 2.69
CA VAL A 7 -20.98 -17.98 2.31
C VAL A 7 -20.58 -19.03 3.35
N THR A 8 -20.21 -20.23 2.87
CA THR A 8 -19.77 -21.35 3.71
C THR A 8 -18.34 -21.16 4.24
N ARG A 9 -17.96 -21.89 5.29
CA ARG A 9 -16.55 -21.95 5.75
C ARG A 9 -15.63 -22.50 4.67
N ALA A 10 -16.07 -23.48 3.89
CA ALA A 10 -15.30 -24.04 2.78
C ALA A 10 -14.99 -23.00 1.69
N THR A 11 -15.99 -22.19 1.30
CA THR A 11 -15.80 -21.07 0.36
C THR A 11 -14.81 -20.04 0.91
N ALA A 12 -14.92 -19.70 2.20
CA ALA A 12 -13.99 -18.77 2.85
C ALA A 12 -12.56 -19.33 2.94
N GLY A 13 -12.40 -20.61 3.28
CA GLY A 13 -11.11 -21.30 3.25
C GLY A 13 -10.49 -21.30 1.85
N ASN A 14 -11.30 -21.47 0.81
CA ASN A 14 -10.85 -21.37 -0.58
C ASN A 14 -10.32 -19.96 -0.92
N PHE A 15 -11.07 -18.92 -0.55
CA PHE A 15 -10.61 -17.54 -0.67
C PHE A 15 -9.28 -17.31 0.05
N MET A 16 -9.14 -17.81 1.29
CA MET A 16 -7.91 -17.66 2.06
C MET A 16 -6.71 -18.34 1.38
N ARG A 17 -6.89 -19.52 0.81
CA ARG A 17 -5.83 -20.21 0.06
C ARG A 17 -5.30 -19.37 -1.09
N LEU A 18 -6.18 -18.77 -1.89
CA LEU A 18 -5.81 -17.95 -3.05
C LEU A 18 -5.20 -16.60 -2.67
N PHE A 19 -5.79 -15.88 -1.71
CA PHE A 19 -5.48 -14.46 -1.51
C PHE A 19 -4.67 -14.12 -0.25
N VAL A 20 -4.65 -14.98 0.77
CA VAL A 20 -4.08 -14.61 2.07
C VAL A 20 -2.61 -15.02 2.14
N ASN A 21 -1.72 -14.02 2.08
CA ASN A 21 -0.27 -14.16 2.27
C ASN A 21 0.12 -14.08 3.76
N ARG A 22 -0.61 -13.29 4.56
CA ARG A 22 -0.44 -13.14 6.01
C ARG A 22 -1.78 -12.86 6.67
N ARG A 23 -1.90 -13.14 7.98
CA ARG A 23 -3.15 -12.97 8.75
C ARG A 23 -3.41 -11.54 9.24
N ALA A 24 -2.46 -10.62 9.10
CA ALA A 24 -2.75 -9.21 9.30
C ALA A 24 -3.69 -8.72 8.18
N TYR A 25 -4.67 -7.89 8.54
CA TYR A 25 -5.61 -7.29 7.59
C TYR A 25 -6.14 -5.97 8.15
N SER A 26 -6.73 -5.15 7.27
CA SER A 26 -7.48 -3.97 7.71
C SER A 26 -8.94 -4.08 7.32
N ILE A 27 -9.80 -3.39 8.07
CA ILE A 27 -11.25 -3.32 7.84
C ILE A 27 -11.59 -1.90 7.41
N GLN A 28 -12.34 -1.76 6.32
CA GLN A 28 -12.87 -0.48 5.88
C GLN A 28 -13.98 -0.03 6.83
N SER A 29 -13.97 1.25 7.21
CA SER A 29 -15.05 1.87 7.97
C SER A 29 -16.41 1.61 7.31
N SER A 30 -17.44 1.29 8.11
CA SER A 30 -18.82 1.22 7.63
C SER A 30 -19.44 2.61 7.43
N ARG A 31 -18.87 3.64 8.03
CA ARG A 31 -19.35 5.03 7.95
C ARG A 31 -18.31 5.92 7.29
N ALA A 32 -18.78 6.86 6.47
CA ALA A 32 -17.93 7.90 5.93
C ALA A 32 -17.46 8.83 7.06
N LEU A 33 -16.20 9.27 6.98
CA LEU A 33 -15.74 10.44 7.71
C LEU A 33 -16.40 11.72 7.14
N PRO A 34 -16.36 12.86 7.85
CA PRO A 34 -16.95 14.12 7.35
C PRO A 34 -16.45 14.58 5.98
N ASN A 35 -15.25 14.15 5.57
CA ASN A 35 -14.68 14.42 4.24
C ASN A 35 -15.16 13.43 3.15
N GLY A 36 -16.14 12.57 3.44
CA GLY A 36 -16.68 11.57 2.53
C GLY A 36 -15.78 10.35 2.30
N SER A 37 -14.65 10.23 3.01
CA SER A 37 -13.74 9.08 2.89
C SER A 37 -14.15 7.92 3.78
N PHE A 38 -13.83 6.70 3.33
CA PHE A 38 -14.05 5.45 4.08
C PHE A 38 -12.68 4.84 4.39
N PRO A 39 -12.03 5.25 5.48
CA PRO A 39 -10.68 4.82 5.82
C PRO A 39 -10.63 3.33 6.18
N TYR A 40 -9.44 2.76 6.09
CA TYR A 40 -9.15 1.42 6.58
C TYR A 40 -8.44 1.51 7.93
N TYR A 41 -8.80 0.59 8.84
CA TYR A 41 -8.17 0.46 10.14
C TYR A 41 -7.64 -0.97 10.30
N LEU A 42 -6.45 -1.12 10.87
CA LEU A 42 -5.92 -2.43 11.25
C LEU A 42 -6.93 -3.16 12.13
N ALA A 43 -7.21 -4.42 11.77
CA ALA A 43 -8.13 -5.24 12.53
C ALA A 43 -7.58 -5.49 13.94
N ARG A 44 -8.39 -5.16 14.95
CA ARG A 44 -8.06 -5.32 16.36
C ARG A 44 -9.25 -5.89 17.11
N ASP A 45 -8.98 -6.68 18.14
CA ASP A 45 -10.02 -7.10 19.06
C ASP A 45 -10.59 -5.88 19.79
N TRP A 46 -11.91 -5.83 19.93
CA TRP A 46 -12.57 -4.63 20.42
C TRP A 46 -12.39 -4.43 21.93
N ARG A 47 -12.12 -5.50 22.70
CA ARG A 47 -11.89 -5.45 24.15
C ARG A 47 -10.42 -5.20 24.45
N SER A 48 -9.55 -6.11 24.01
CA SER A 48 -8.11 -6.09 24.30
C SER A 48 -7.32 -5.07 23.47
N LYS A 49 -7.87 -4.63 22.32
CA LYS A 49 -7.19 -3.80 21.32
C LYS A 49 -5.98 -4.47 20.67
N GLU A 50 -5.74 -5.75 20.93
CA GLU A 50 -4.67 -6.52 20.30
C GLU A 50 -4.95 -6.76 18.82
N PRO A 51 -3.92 -6.97 17.99
CA PRO A 51 -4.10 -7.31 16.57
C PRO A 51 -4.99 -8.54 16.41
N LYS A 52 -6.06 -8.42 15.61
CA LYS A 52 -6.95 -9.54 15.29
C LYS A 52 -6.45 -10.23 14.04
N SER A 53 -6.16 -11.53 14.14
CA SER A 53 -5.80 -12.36 12.97
C SER A 53 -7.00 -12.57 12.05
N LEU A 54 -6.76 -12.58 10.74
CA LEU A 54 -7.75 -12.94 9.74
C LEU A 54 -8.09 -14.42 9.85
N ASP A 55 -9.37 -14.72 10.01
CA ASP A 55 -9.95 -16.06 10.08
C ASP A 55 -11.06 -16.24 9.03
N GLU A 56 -11.58 -17.47 8.92
CA GLU A 56 -12.65 -17.80 7.97
C GLU A 56 -13.91 -16.96 8.21
N ASP A 57 -14.25 -16.66 9.46
CA ASP A 57 -15.46 -15.92 9.79
C ASP A 57 -15.37 -14.45 9.33
N ALA A 58 -14.22 -13.80 9.49
CA ALA A 58 -13.98 -12.48 8.91
C ALA A 58 -14.05 -12.49 7.37
N VAL A 59 -13.52 -13.54 6.73
CA VAL A 59 -13.63 -13.70 5.27
C VAL A 59 -15.08 -13.93 4.84
N ARG A 60 -15.86 -14.74 5.56
CA ARG A 60 -17.30 -14.91 5.31
C ARG A 60 -18.04 -13.59 5.41
N MET A 61 -17.79 -12.80 6.46
CA MET A 61 -18.39 -11.47 6.61
C MET A 61 -18.02 -10.55 5.44
N HIS A 62 -16.79 -10.62 4.92
CA HIS A 62 -16.38 -9.87 3.73
C HIS A 62 -17.14 -10.31 2.47
N LEU A 63 -17.21 -11.62 2.22
CA LEU A 63 -17.89 -12.18 1.04
C LEU A 63 -19.42 -11.99 1.11
N ASN A 64 -20.02 -12.04 2.31
CA ASN A 64 -21.43 -11.68 2.53
C ASN A 64 -21.67 -10.17 2.38
N GLY A 65 -20.63 -9.34 2.35
CA GLY A 65 -20.72 -7.88 2.26
C GLY A 65 -21.01 -7.19 3.59
N ASP A 66 -20.87 -7.87 4.73
CA ASP A 66 -21.07 -7.32 6.07
C ASP A 66 -19.90 -6.41 6.48
N ILE A 67 -18.68 -6.82 6.15
CA ILE A 67 -17.46 -5.99 6.27
C ILE A 67 -16.75 -5.89 4.92
N THR A 68 -15.74 -5.04 4.83
CA THR A 68 -14.86 -4.96 3.67
C THR A 68 -13.45 -4.97 4.18
N ILE A 69 -12.65 -5.95 3.77
CA ILE A 69 -11.26 -6.09 4.23
C ILE A 69 -10.27 -5.66 3.16
N SER A 70 -9.06 -5.34 3.57
CA SER A 70 -7.89 -5.24 2.70
C SER A 70 -6.82 -6.22 3.13
N LEU A 71 -6.09 -6.75 2.15
CA LEU A 71 -5.07 -7.78 2.32
C LEU A 71 -3.70 -7.21 1.98
N TYR A 72 -2.69 -7.64 2.72
CA TYR A 72 -1.29 -7.29 2.46
C TYR A 72 -0.69 -8.27 1.45
N ALA A 73 0.04 -7.72 0.47
CA ALA A 73 0.60 -8.49 -0.63
C ALA A 73 1.76 -9.41 -0.19
N ILE A 74 2.59 -8.99 0.77
CA ILE A 74 3.83 -9.72 1.10
C ILE A 74 3.67 -10.49 2.41
N ASN A 75 4.06 -11.76 2.41
CA ASN A 75 4.32 -12.52 3.62
C ASN A 75 5.68 -12.08 4.22
N PRO A 76 5.74 -11.58 5.46
CA PRO A 76 6.97 -10.98 6.02
C PRO A 76 8.06 -12.02 6.33
N GLU A 77 7.72 -13.28 6.56
CA GLU A 77 8.69 -14.33 6.87
C GLU A 77 9.42 -14.79 5.61
N THR A 78 8.71 -14.83 4.49
CA THR A 78 9.20 -15.40 3.22
C THR A 78 9.50 -14.35 2.15
N GLN A 79 9.04 -13.11 2.34
CA GLN A 79 9.13 -12.02 1.37
C GLN A 79 8.44 -12.34 0.01
N ARG A 80 7.46 -13.23 0.06
CA ARG A 80 6.76 -13.78 -1.11
C ARG A 80 5.28 -13.40 -1.14
N SER A 81 4.69 -13.47 -2.33
CA SER A 81 3.27 -13.26 -2.57
C SER A 81 2.68 -14.36 -3.45
N LYS A 82 1.50 -14.86 -3.07
CA LYS A 82 0.69 -15.79 -3.87
C LYS A 82 0.12 -15.20 -5.16
N TRP A 83 0.13 -13.88 -5.27
CA TRP A 83 -0.48 -13.17 -6.39
C TRP A 83 0.25 -11.87 -6.69
N VAL A 84 0.06 -11.40 -7.91
CA VAL A 84 0.41 -10.06 -8.36
C VAL A 84 -0.89 -9.37 -8.74
N ALA A 85 -1.09 -8.14 -8.28
CA ALA A 85 -2.25 -7.34 -8.65
C ALA A 85 -1.79 -6.03 -9.28
N ILE A 86 -2.36 -5.70 -10.43
CA ILE A 86 -2.14 -4.44 -11.13
C ILE A 86 -3.42 -3.62 -10.99
N ASP A 87 -3.37 -2.55 -10.20
CA ASP A 87 -4.48 -1.64 -9.97
C ASP A 87 -4.38 -0.45 -10.92
N ALA A 88 -5.41 -0.22 -11.73
CA ALA A 88 -5.45 0.90 -12.67
C ALA A 88 -6.66 1.81 -12.37
N ASP A 89 -6.37 3.05 -12.00
CA ASP A 89 -7.34 4.11 -11.67
C ASP A 89 -6.87 5.44 -12.30
N PHE A 90 -6.87 5.49 -13.64
CA PHE A 90 -6.48 6.65 -14.44
C PHE A 90 -7.20 6.63 -15.80
N ASP A 91 -7.16 7.75 -16.54
CA ASP A 91 -7.75 7.83 -17.87
C ASP A 91 -7.04 6.88 -18.84
N GLY A 92 -7.77 5.98 -19.49
CA GLY A 92 -7.20 4.90 -20.31
C GLY A 92 -6.86 3.62 -19.52
N ALA A 93 -7.21 3.53 -18.23
CA ALA A 93 -6.92 2.36 -17.38
C ALA A 93 -7.43 1.03 -17.98
N ILE A 94 -8.66 0.99 -18.51
CA ILE A 94 -9.22 -0.25 -19.06
C ILE A 94 -8.44 -0.71 -20.30
N GLU A 95 -8.08 0.20 -21.20
CA GLU A 95 -7.25 -0.11 -22.38
C GLU A 95 -5.88 -0.64 -21.96
N ALA A 96 -5.21 0.01 -21.01
CA ALA A 96 -3.94 -0.45 -20.48
C ALA A 96 -4.04 -1.85 -19.83
N LEU A 97 -5.12 -2.14 -19.09
CA LEU A 97 -5.34 -3.46 -18.50
C LEU A 97 -5.56 -4.53 -19.57
N PHE A 98 -6.28 -4.23 -20.65
CA PHE A 98 -6.44 -5.17 -21.77
C PHE A 98 -5.11 -5.40 -22.51
N GLN A 99 -4.32 -4.35 -22.75
CA GLN A 99 -3.01 -4.48 -23.38
C GLN A 99 -2.07 -5.36 -22.53
N LEU A 100 -2.03 -5.12 -21.21
CA LEU A 100 -1.27 -5.95 -20.29
C LEU A 100 -1.76 -7.40 -20.29
N GLN A 101 -3.07 -7.63 -20.22
CA GLN A 101 -3.65 -8.97 -20.23
C GLN A 101 -3.33 -9.73 -21.52
N TRP A 102 -3.39 -9.04 -22.67
CA TRP A 102 -3.05 -9.61 -23.97
C TRP A 102 -1.60 -10.08 -24.02
N GLU A 103 -0.67 -9.26 -23.53
CA GLU A 103 0.76 -9.53 -23.55
C GLU A 103 1.15 -10.63 -22.55
N LEU A 104 0.56 -10.61 -21.35
CA LEU A 104 0.67 -11.72 -20.40
C LEU A 104 0.22 -13.04 -21.03
N ARG A 105 -0.86 -13.02 -21.82
CA ARG A 105 -1.36 -14.20 -22.52
C ARG A 105 -0.37 -14.71 -23.58
N GLN A 106 0.39 -13.83 -24.24
CA GLN A 106 1.45 -14.24 -25.17
C GLN A 106 2.58 -14.97 -24.46
N ASP A 107 2.90 -14.57 -23.23
CA ASP A 107 3.84 -15.27 -22.35
C ASP A 107 3.24 -16.57 -21.76
N GLY A 108 1.99 -16.91 -22.09
CA GLY A 108 1.28 -18.05 -21.51
C GLY A 108 0.91 -17.84 -20.04
N VAL A 109 0.86 -16.60 -19.56
CA VAL A 109 0.44 -16.21 -18.21
C VAL A 109 -1.04 -15.82 -18.24
N GLN A 110 -1.86 -16.50 -17.44
CA GLN A 110 -3.27 -16.16 -17.30
C GLN A 110 -3.48 -15.13 -16.19
N ALA A 111 -4.21 -14.06 -16.52
CA ALA A 111 -4.54 -13.00 -15.59
C ALA A 111 -6.04 -12.71 -15.58
N ALA A 112 -6.60 -12.54 -14.39
CA ALA A 112 -8.03 -12.32 -14.18
C ALA A 112 -8.34 -10.83 -14.02
N LEU A 113 -9.23 -10.30 -14.85
CA LEU A 113 -9.66 -8.91 -14.77
C LEU A 113 -10.86 -8.77 -13.81
N GLU A 114 -10.64 -8.09 -12.67
CA GLU A 114 -11.67 -7.67 -11.72
C GLU A 114 -12.15 -6.26 -12.09
N GLN A 115 -13.46 -6.06 -12.08
CA GLN A 115 -14.04 -4.72 -12.18
C GLN A 115 -13.62 -3.83 -10.99
N SER A 116 -13.63 -2.51 -11.18
CA SER A 116 -13.49 -1.56 -10.07
C SER A 116 -14.36 -0.33 -10.29
N ARG A 117 -14.35 0.59 -9.32
CA ARG A 117 -15.15 1.82 -9.40
C ARG A 117 -14.73 2.75 -10.55
N ARG A 118 -13.43 2.83 -10.82
CA ARG A 118 -12.83 3.82 -11.73
C ARG A 118 -11.91 3.21 -12.80
N GLY A 119 -11.78 1.89 -12.81
CA GLY A 119 -10.97 1.14 -13.76
C GLY A 119 -11.11 -0.35 -13.46
N GLY A 120 -10.01 -1.01 -13.16
CA GLY A 120 -10.02 -2.45 -12.85
C GLY A 120 -8.77 -2.89 -12.11
N HIS A 121 -8.76 -4.16 -11.71
CA HIS A 121 -7.57 -4.82 -11.21
C HIS A 121 -7.27 -6.05 -12.06
N LEU A 122 -6.03 -6.22 -12.51
CA LEU A 122 -5.59 -7.42 -13.19
C LEU A 122 -4.79 -8.30 -12.22
N TRP A 123 -5.24 -9.54 -12.02
CA TRP A 123 -4.70 -10.46 -11.02
C TRP A 123 -4.00 -11.64 -11.67
N ILE A 124 -2.72 -11.87 -11.32
CA ILE A 124 -1.94 -13.04 -11.70
C ILE A 124 -1.72 -13.88 -10.45
N PHE A 125 -1.93 -15.19 -10.51
CA PHE A 125 -1.76 -16.09 -9.36
C PHE A 125 -0.55 -16.99 -9.56
N GLY A 126 0.28 -17.11 -8.52
CA GLY A 126 1.43 -18.01 -8.50
C GLY A 126 1.02 -19.46 -8.21
N ALA A 127 1.73 -20.42 -8.78
CA ALA A 127 1.58 -21.85 -8.44
C ALA A 127 2.07 -22.09 -7.01
N GLU A 128 3.14 -21.38 -6.66
CA GLU A 128 3.68 -21.18 -5.33
C GLU A 128 3.78 -19.66 -5.04
N PRO A 129 3.93 -19.24 -3.78
CA PRO A 129 4.25 -17.86 -3.46
C PRO A 129 5.55 -17.41 -4.16
N LEU A 130 5.45 -16.39 -5.00
CA LEU A 130 6.54 -15.85 -5.83
C LEU A 130 7.29 -14.74 -5.08
N LEU A 131 8.58 -14.57 -5.34
CA LEU A 131 9.37 -13.52 -4.67
C LEU A 131 8.87 -12.13 -5.08
N ALA A 132 8.62 -11.27 -4.09
CA ALA A 132 8.00 -9.96 -4.33
C ALA A 132 8.81 -9.09 -5.30
N SER A 133 10.15 -9.10 -5.18
CA SER A 133 11.04 -8.37 -6.10
C SER A 133 10.98 -8.87 -7.54
N GLU A 134 10.94 -10.19 -7.75
CA GLU A 134 10.88 -10.81 -9.09
C GLU A 134 9.56 -10.49 -9.79
N CYS A 135 8.44 -10.57 -9.05
CA CYS A 135 7.12 -10.15 -9.55
C CYS A 135 7.14 -8.69 -10.05
N ARG A 136 7.80 -7.80 -9.32
CA ARG A 136 7.94 -6.40 -9.71
C ARG A 136 8.81 -6.24 -10.95
N ILE A 137 9.95 -6.93 -11.03
CA ILE A 137 10.82 -6.86 -12.22
C ILE A 137 10.02 -7.23 -13.47
N TYR A 138 9.23 -8.32 -13.42
CA TYR A 138 8.42 -8.74 -14.56
C TYR A 138 7.39 -7.67 -14.98
N VAL A 139 6.49 -7.27 -14.06
CA VAL A 139 5.40 -6.35 -14.40
C VAL A 139 5.92 -4.96 -14.80
N TYR A 140 6.97 -4.45 -14.16
CA TYR A 140 7.49 -3.13 -14.48
C TYR A 140 8.22 -3.11 -15.83
N ASN A 141 8.94 -4.17 -16.21
CA ASN A 141 9.51 -4.26 -17.56
C ASN A 141 8.43 -4.45 -18.62
N LEU A 142 7.38 -5.22 -18.32
CA LEU A 142 6.22 -5.35 -19.19
C LEU A 142 5.53 -4.00 -19.42
N ALA A 143 5.23 -3.26 -18.34
CA ALA A 143 4.63 -1.94 -18.43
C ALA A 143 5.50 -0.96 -19.23
N LEU A 144 6.82 -0.96 -19.00
CA LEU A 144 7.76 -0.13 -19.75
C LEU A 144 7.72 -0.44 -21.25
N ARG A 145 7.79 -1.73 -21.62
CA ARG A 145 7.78 -2.19 -23.02
C ARG A 145 6.50 -1.75 -23.74
N LEU A 146 5.38 -1.74 -23.03
CA LEU A 146 4.07 -1.38 -23.58
C LEU A 146 3.76 0.11 -23.52
N GLY A 147 4.63 0.92 -22.90
CA GLY A 147 4.37 2.34 -22.67
C GLY A 147 3.25 2.60 -21.66
N VAL A 148 2.90 1.61 -20.83
CA VAL A 148 1.87 1.76 -19.80
C VAL A 148 2.45 2.57 -18.63
N PRO A 149 1.85 3.71 -18.25
CA PRO A 149 2.37 4.53 -17.17
C PRO A 149 2.24 3.79 -15.84
N VAL A 150 3.32 3.76 -15.05
CA VAL A 150 3.32 3.25 -13.68
C VAL A 150 3.40 4.43 -12.73
N LYS A 151 2.49 4.49 -11.77
CA LYS A 151 2.43 5.55 -10.78
C LYS A 151 3.63 5.46 -9.83
N GLY A 152 4.35 6.58 -9.67
CA GLY A 152 5.67 6.62 -9.04
C GLY A 152 6.74 7.09 -10.03
N GLY A 153 7.99 7.22 -9.58
CA GLY A 153 9.10 7.63 -10.47
C GLY A 153 8.97 9.03 -11.11
N GLY A 154 8.04 9.88 -10.62
CA GLY A 154 7.75 11.21 -11.18
C GLY A 154 6.39 11.33 -11.86
N LEU A 155 5.72 10.21 -12.17
CA LEU A 155 4.35 10.21 -12.70
C LEU A 155 3.31 10.23 -11.58
N LYS A 156 2.30 11.10 -11.74
CA LYS A 156 1.18 11.26 -10.79
C LYS A 156 0.10 10.20 -10.98
N ASP A 157 -0.09 9.76 -12.22
CA ASP A 157 -1.13 8.84 -12.65
C ASP A 157 -0.51 7.64 -13.39
N GLY A 158 -1.20 6.51 -13.37
CA GLY A 158 -0.75 5.24 -13.93
C GLY A 158 -1.17 4.05 -13.08
N ILE A 159 -0.71 2.85 -13.46
CA ILE A 159 -0.95 1.62 -12.70
C ILE A 159 -0.19 1.63 -11.37
N GLU A 160 -0.75 1.01 -10.34
CA GLU A 160 -0.05 0.61 -9.12
C GLU A 160 0.12 -0.92 -9.11
N VAL A 161 1.34 -1.38 -8.88
CA VAL A 161 1.67 -2.82 -8.86
C VAL A 161 1.81 -3.29 -7.42
N PHE A 162 1.17 -4.42 -7.11
CA PHE A 162 1.25 -5.12 -5.84
C PHE A 162 1.82 -6.53 -6.07
N PRO A 163 2.86 -6.97 -5.35
CA PRO A 163 3.58 -6.24 -4.30
C PRO A 163 4.22 -4.93 -4.75
N ARG A 164 4.14 -3.89 -3.90
CA ARG A 164 4.72 -2.56 -4.18
C ARG A 164 6.17 -2.43 -3.73
N GLN A 165 6.56 -3.23 -2.74
CA GLN A 165 7.90 -3.31 -2.19
C GLN A 165 8.62 -4.57 -2.68
N ASP A 166 9.95 -4.50 -2.80
CA ASP A 166 10.79 -5.69 -3.04
C ASP A 166 10.83 -6.60 -1.81
N ARG A 167 10.77 -5.98 -0.63
CA ARG A 167 10.76 -6.65 0.67
C ARG A 167 10.09 -5.78 1.74
N LEU A 168 9.66 -6.41 2.81
CA LEU A 168 9.26 -5.77 4.06
C LEU A 168 10.41 -5.83 5.06
N GLU A 169 10.65 -4.73 5.74
CA GLU A 169 11.50 -4.67 6.92
C GLU A 169 10.73 -5.07 8.19
N ASP A 170 11.46 -5.28 9.28
CA ASP A 170 10.87 -5.71 10.55
C ASP A 170 9.80 -4.72 11.06
N ALA A 171 8.66 -5.29 11.44
CA ALA A 171 7.44 -4.61 11.88
C ALA A 171 6.70 -3.80 10.78
N GLU A 172 7.09 -3.92 9.50
CA GLU A 172 6.31 -3.34 8.42
C GLU A 172 5.11 -4.21 8.02
N TYR A 173 4.01 -3.54 7.69
CA TYR A 173 2.83 -4.19 7.13
C TYR A 173 2.91 -4.29 5.60
N GLY A 174 3.56 -3.32 4.95
CA GLY A 174 3.52 -3.14 3.51
C GLY A 174 2.24 -2.46 3.03
N ASN A 175 2.06 -2.43 1.71
CA ASN A 175 0.83 -1.89 1.11
C ASN A 175 -0.26 -2.95 1.06
N ALA A 176 -1.47 -2.57 1.49
CA ALA A 176 -2.66 -3.40 1.36
C ALA A 176 -3.49 -2.96 0.14
N ILE A 177 -4.15 -3.94 -0.47
CA ILE A 177 -5.17 -3.74 -1.51
C ILE A 177 -6.52 -4.24 -0.97
N ARG A 178 -7.63 -3.61 -1.38
CA ARG A 178 -8.98 -4.11 -1.04
C ARG A 178 -9.11 -5.56 -1.49
N ALA A 179 -9.57 -6.45 -0.61
CA ALA A 179 -9.87 -7.82 -1.00
C ALA A 179 -10.96 -7.85 -2.09
N PRO A 180 -10.80 -8.69 -3.12
CA PRO A 180 -11.79 -8.81 -4.18
C PRO A 180 -13.07 -9.47 -3.66
N LEU A 181 -14.11 -9.48 -4.50
CA LEU A 181 -15.40 -10.13 -4.23
C LEU A 181 -16.17 -9.58 -3.02
N GLY A 182 -15.72 -8.52 -2.35
CA GLY A 182 -16.46 -7.83 -1.29
C GLY A 182 -17.25 -6.63 -1.80
N VAL A 183 -18.01 -6.00 -0.91
CA VAL A 183 -18.79 -4.79 -1.23
C VAL A 183 -17.94 -3.55 -0.98
N HIS A 184 -17.88 -2.63 -1.94
CA HIS A 184 -17.16 -1.37 -1.81
C HIS A 184 -17.99 -0.34 -1.03
N ARG A 185 -17.56 0.04 0.19
CA ARG A 185 -18.38 0.84 1.13
C ARG A 185 -18.87 2.18 0.57
N LYS A 186 -18.06 2.88 -0.23
CA LYS A 186 -18.47 4.16 -0.86
C LYS A 186 -19.58 4.02 -1.90
N THR A 187 -19.64 2.89 -2.61
CA THR A 187 -20.56 2.72 -3.75
C THR A 187 -21.67 1.73 -3.48
N GLU A 188 -21.53 0.94 -2.40
CA GLU A 188 -22.40 -0.18 -2.07
C GLU A 188 -22.58 -1.18 -3.23
N ARG A 189 -21.58 -1.24 -4.10
CA ARG A 189 -21.50 -2.19 -5.21
C ARG A 189 -20.46 -3.25 -4.92
N ARG A 190 -20.72 -4.44 -5.44
CA ARG A 190 -19.75 -5.52 -5.51
C ARG A 190 -19.18 -5.54 -6.91
N TYR A 191 -17.86 -5.67 -7.00
CA TYR A 191 -17.16 -5.79 -8.26
C TYR A 191 -16.70 -7.23 -8.44
N TRP A 192 -16.86 -7.73 -9.65
CA TRP A 192 -16.68 -9.13 -10.01
C TRP A 192 -15.57 -9.28 -11.06
N PHE A 193 -14.98 -10.46 -11.13
CA PHE A 193 -14.21 -10.87 -12.29
C PHE A 193 -15.15 -11.11 -13.47
N TYR A 194 -14.73 -10.67 -14.66
CA TYR A 194 -15.60 -10.67 -15.85
C TYR A 194 -16.00 -12.07 -16.33
N GLU A 195 -15.14 -13.08 -16.13
CA GLU A 195 -15.28 -14.41 -16.74
C GLU A 195 -15.92 -15.45 -15.80
N ALA A 196 -16.78 -15.00 -14.87
CA ALA A 196 -17.51 -15.90 -13.99
C ALA A 196 -18.89 -15.35 -13.58
N ASP A 197 -19.78 -16.25 -13.18
CA ASP A 197 -21.08 -15.87 -12.62
C ASP A 197 -20.94 -15.05 -11.34
N LEU A 198 -22.00 -14.29 -11.02
CA LEU A 198 -22.01 -13.29 -9.97
C LEU A 198 -22.25 -13.88 -8.56
N THR A 199 -21.58 -14.99 -8.24
CA THR A 199 -21.58 -15.62 -6.92
C THR A 199 -20.15 -15.82 -6.40
N PRO A 200 -19.89 -15.72 -5.08
CA PRO A 200 -18.55 -15.95 -4.54
C PRO A 200 -17.96 -17.31 -4.92
N GLU A 201 -18.79 -18.35 -4.93
CA GLU A 201 -18.40 -19.72 -5.31
C GLU A 201 -17.96 -19.81 -6.77
N ALA A 202 -18.76 -19.31 -7.72
CA ALA A 202 -18.42 -19.35 -9.14
C ALA A 202 -17.15 -18.55 -9.45
N GLN A 203 -17.01 -17.38 -8.83
CA GLN A 203 -15.83 -16.53 -8.96
C GLN A 203 -14.57 -17.26 -8.46
N LEU A 204 -14.62 -17.88 -7.29
CA LEU A 204 -13.49 -18.65 -6.76
C LEU A 204 -13.19 -19.91 -7.60
N THR A 205 -14.21 -20.57 -8.14
CA THR A 205 -14.02 -21.70 -9.06
C THR A 205 -13.27 -21.26 -10.33
N TYR A 206 -13.72 -20.17 -10.96
CA TYR A 206 -13.03 -19.58 -12.11
C TYR A 206 -11.57 -19.27 -11.78
N LEU A 207 -11.32 -18.57 -10.67
CA LEU A 207 -9.97 -18.21 -10.28
C LEU A 207 -9.08 -19.43 -10.00
N ASN A 208 -9.62 -20.51 -9.42
CA ASN A 208 -8.86 -21.75 -9.22
C ASN A 208 -8.51 -22.46 -10.53
N GLY A 209 -9.37 -22.35 -11.55
CA GLY A 209 -9.15 -22.95 -12.87
C GLY A 209 -8.09 -22.26 -13.73
N LEU A 210 -7.66 -21.05 -13.36
CA LEU A 210 -6.60 -20.33 -14.08
C LEU A 210 -5.25 -21.03 -13.94
N LYS A 211 -4.52 -21.13 -15.04
CA LYS A 211 -3.10 -21.52 -15.04
C LYS A 211 -2.34 -20.58 -14.11
N LYS A 212 -1.61 -21.18 -13.17
CA LYS A 212 -0.80 -20.46 -12.19
C LYS A 212 0.61 -20.25 -12.73
N LEU A 213 1.16 -19.06 -12.51
CA LEU A 213 2.52 -18.72 -12.88
C LEU A 213 3.50 -19.43 -11.92
N SER A 214 4.38 -20.27 -12.47
CA SER A 214 5.43 -20.91 -11.67
C SER A 214 6.64 -19.99 -11.47
N GLU A 215 7.45 -20.28 -10.45
CA GLU A 215 8.69 -19.55 -10.17
C GLU A 215 9.70 -19.72 -11.31
N SER A 216 9.75 -20.91 -11.95
CA SER A 216 10.64 -21.15 -13.09
C SER A 216 10.26 -20.31 -14.30
N GLU A 217 8.97 -20.25 -14.66
CA GLU A 217 8.47 -19.37 -15.73
C GLU A 217 8.79 -17.91 -15.44
N LEU A 218 8.51 -17.44 -14.22
CA LEU A 218 8.82 -16.07 -13.80
C LEU A 218 10.32 -15.77 -13.96
N LYS A 219 11.19 -16.68 -13.50
CA LYS A 219 12.65 -16.53 -13.62
C LYS A 219 13.11 -16.48 -15.08
N THR A 220 12.49 -17.25 -15.97
CA THR A 220 12.75 -17.17 -17.41
C THR A 220 12.35 -15.80 -17.96
N PHE A 221 11.17 -15.28 -17.62
CA PHE A 221 10.71 -13.98 -18.14
C PHE A 221 11.57 -12.80 -17.69
N ILE A 222 12.14 -12.87 -16.48
CA ILE A 222 12.98 -11.79 -15.95
C ILE A 222 14.48 -12.00 -16.20
N GLN A 223 14.87 -13.03 -16.94
CA GLN A 223 16.28 -13.34 -17.16
C GLN A 223 17.01 -12.15 -17.83
N GLY A 224 18.06 -11.66 -17.17
CA GLY A 224 18.82 -10.50 -17.64
C GLY A 224 18.12 -9.15 -17.45
N MET A 225 16.92 -9.13 -16.85
CA MET A 225 16.20 -7.91 -16.54
C MET A 225 16.52 -7.41 -15.13
N SER A 226 16.36 -6.11 -14.93
CA SER A 226 16.37 -5.49 -13.60
C SER A 226 15.18 -4.56 -13.47
N LEU A 227 14.88 -4.09 -12.25
CA LEU A 227 13.82 -3.11 -12.07
C LEU A 227 14.19 -1.83 -12.85
N PRO A 228 13.36 -1.36 -13.81
CA PRO A 228 13.72 -0.24 -14.65
C PRO A 228 14.01 1.03 -13.85
N GLU A 229 15.08 1.75 -14.24
CA GLU A 229 15.55 2.94 -13.53
C GLU A 229 14.45 4.01 -13.40
N ALA A 230 13.62 4.17 -14.43
CA ALA A 230 12.48 5.10 -14.46
C ALA A 230 11.49 4.89 -13.30
N TYR A 231 11.47 3.68 -12.70
CA TYR A 231 10.54 3.32 -11.64
C TYR A 231 11.23 3.00 -10.32
N ARG A 232 12.56 3.17 -10.23
CA ARG A 232 13.25 3.03 -8.95
C ARG A 232 12.81 4.15 -8.02
N PRO A 233 12.56 3.85 -6.73
CA PRO A 233 12.36 4.89 -5.74
C PRO A 233 13.56 5.83 -5.76
N ALA A 234 13.33 7.15 -5.80
CA ALA A 234 14.42 8.11 -5.70
C ALA A 234 15.23 7.80 -4.42
N PRO A 235 16.57 7.74 -4.50
CA PRO A 235 17.38 7.47 -3.33
C PRO A 235 17.04 8.47 -2.23
N ILE A 236 16.92 7.98 -0.99
CA ILE A 236 16.76 8.84 0.18
C ILE A 236 18.06 9.63 0.30
N VAL A 237 18.10 10.84 -0.26
CA VAL A 237 19.24 11.74 -0.10
C VAL A 237 19.30 12.10 1.40
N PRO A 238 20.37 11.71 2.13
CA PRO A 238 20.55 12.14 3.50
C PRO A 238 20.55 13.66 3.53
N TYR A 239 19.68 14.26 4.34
CA TYR A 239 19.66 15.70 4.47
C TYR A 239 20.95 16.16 5.15
N THR A 240 21.82 16.82 4.39
CA THR A 240 22.88 17.64 4.95
C THR A 240 22.27 18.99 5.27
N PRO A 241 22.22 19.42 6.56
CA PRO A 241 21.76 20.75 6.89
C PRO A 241 22.55 21.77 6.08
N SER A 242 21.85 22.71 5.43
CA SER A 242 22.55 23.91 4.96
C SER A 242 23.23 24.54 6.17
N PRO A 243 24.48 25.03 6.04
CA PRO A 243 25.13 25.73 7.13
C PRO A 243 24.16 26.80 7.64
N ALA A 244 23.77 26.69 8.90
CA ALA A 244 22.79 27.58 9.49
C ALA A 244 23.27 29.01 9.21
N ARG A 245 22.42 29.82 8.57
CA ARG A 245 22.72 31.25 8.47
C ARG A 245 22.74 31.79 9.89
N THR A 246 23.93 32.03 10.42
CA THR A 246 24.17 32.58 11.76
C THR A 246 23.75 34.04 11.87
N ASP A 247 23.27 34.65 10.76
CA ASP A 247 22.79 36.02 10.69
C ASP A 247 21.34 36.22 11.17
N ARG A 248 20.64 35.15 11.60
CA ARG A 248 19.26 35.25 12.09
C ARG A 248 19.18 35.04 13.60
N GLU A 249 18.58 36.00 14.31
CA GLU A 249 18.35 35.95 15.75
C GLU A 249 17.31 34.87 16.17
N GLU A 250 16.51 34.33 15.24
CA GLU A 250 15.37 33.47 15.56
C GLU A 250 15.46 32.06 14.94
N PHE A 251 15.27 31.03 15.77
CA PHE A 251 15.20 29.64 15.33
C PHE A 251 13.88 29.32 14.61
N ARG A 252 13.97 28.84 13.36
CA ARG A 252 12.84 28.31 12.58
C ARG A 252 13.15 26.88 12.18
N ILE A 253 12.34 25.92 12.64
CA ILE A 253 12.66 24.49 12.43
C ILE A 253 12.72 24.10 10.94
N ARG A 254 12.02 24.83 10.06
CA ARG A 254 12.04 24.62 8.60
C ARG A 254 13.42 24.82 7.98
N ASP A 255 14.31 25.55 8.64
CA ASP A 255 15.69 25.74 8.16
C ASP A 255 16.56 24.50 8.44
N PHE A 256 16.06 23.56 9.26
CA PHE A 256 16.79 22.39 9.73
C PHE A 256 16.15 21.06 9.33
N VAL A 257 14.96 21.06 8.72
CA VAL A 257 14.23 19.83 8.37
C VAL A 257 13.60 19.93 6.99
N ARG A 258 13.65 18.81 6.25
CA ARG A 258 12.95 18.67 4.97
C ARG A 258 11.48 18.34 5.20
N THR A 259 10.59 19.12 4.58
CA THR A 259 9.16 18.85 4.60
C THR A 259 8.81 17.73 3.62
N THR A 260 8.06 16.73 4.05
CA THR A 260 7.62 15.57 3.26
C THR A 260 6.28 15.81 2.59
N ARG A 261 5.33 16.48 3.26
CA ARG A 261 4.03 16.87 2.69
C ARG A 261 3.49 18.13 3.33
N LYS A 262 2.40 18.66 2.76
CA LYS A 262 1.70 19.85 3.24
C LYS A 262 0.20 19.57 3.31
N ASP A 263 -0.46 19.99 4.38
CA ASP A 263 -1.91 20.11 4.43
C ASP A 263 -2.34 21.59 4.56
N SER A 264 -3.61 21.86 4.89
CA SER A 264 -4.12 23.24 4.99
C SER A 264 -3.54 24.04 6.18
N ARG A 265 -2.97 23.37 7.19
CA ARG A 265 -2.50 23.99 8.44
C ARG A 265 -1.01 23.80 8.68
N ASN A 266 -0.44 22.69 8.23
CA ASN A 266 0.91 22.26 8.58
C ASN A 266 1.73 21.81 7.36
N TRP A 267 3.02 22.10 7.44
CA TRP A 267 4.04 21.29 6.81
C TRP A 267 4.32 20.07 7.69
N TRP A 268 4.46 18.92 7.07
CA TRP A 268 4.87 17.70 7.74
C TRP A 268 6.32 17.39 7.39
N ALA A 269 7.08 16.88 8.34
CA ALA A 269 8.49 16.59 8.18
C ALA A 269 8.87 15.41 9.08
N ARG A 270 10.08 14.87 8.85
CA ARG A 270 10.68 13.91 9.75
C ARG A 270 11.15 14.63 11.03
N CYS A 271 10.74 14.13 12.18
CA CYS A 271 11.20 14.58 13.49
C CYS A 271 12.65 14.13 13.73
N PRO A 272 13.60 15.06 13.92
CA PRO A 272 15.01 14.74 14.14
C PRO A 272 15.27 13.80 15.33
N SER A 273 14.62 14.05 16.46
CA SER A 273 14.75 13.22 17.67
C SER A 273 14.17 11.81 17.45
N CYS A 274 12.99 11.71 16.83
CA CYS A 274 12.44 10.41 16.50
C CYS A 274 13.28 9.66 15.45
N ALA A 275 13.88 10.37 14.49
CA ALA A 275 14.74 9.76 13.49
C ALA A 275 15.99 9.14 14.12
N GLN A 276 16.67 9.87 15.01
CA GLN A 276 17.82 9.36 15.76
C GLN A 276 17.44 8.14 16.61
N ALA A 277 16.23 8.12 17.16
CA ALA A 277 15.72 7.00 17.96
C ALA A 277 15.02 5.89 17.14
N GLY A 278 15.01 5.96 15.81
CA GLY A 278 14.36 4.96 14.94
C GLY A 278 12.81 4.93 15.00
N ARG A 279 12.17 5.95 15.59
CA ARG A 279 10.72 6.04 15.82
C ARG A 279 9.95 6.82 14.74
N ASP A 280 10.65 7.48 13.81
CA ASP A 280 10.02 8.17 12.68
C ASP A 280 10.39 7.51 11.35
N ARG A 281 9.60 6.46 11.05
CA ARG A 281 9.74 5.61 9.86
C ARG A 281 8.99 6.17 8.66
N SER A 282 7.87 6.86 8.87
CA SER A 282 7.05 7.46 7.81
C SER A 282 7.56 8.84 7.36
N GLY A 283 8.44 9.48 8.14
CA GLY A 283 8.99 10.79 7.80
C GLY A 283 7.99 11.94 8.01
N ASP A 284 6.96 11.74 8.82
CA ASP A 284 5.89 12.72 9.04
C ASP A 284 5.47 12.85 10.51
N ASN A 285 6.32 12.49 11.48
CA ASN A 285 5.97 12.71 12.88
C ASN A 285 5.99 14.20 13.27
N LEU A 286 6.71 15.06 12.55
CA LEU A 286 6.84 16.48 12.89
C LEU A 286 5.85 17.34 12.08
N ALA A 287 4.84 17.88 12.76
CA ALA A 287 3.97 18.91 12.19
C ALA A 287 4.57 20.30 12.48
N ILE A 288 4.66 21.15 11.47
CA ILE A 288 5.20 22.51 11.52
C ILE A 288 4.15 23.47 10.97
N GLN A 289 3.72 24.44 11.77
CA GLN A 289 2.64 25.34 11.38
C GLN A 289 3.04 26.21 10.18
N ILE A 290 2.15 26.30 9.18
CA ILE A 290 2.42 27.08 7.95
C ILE A 290 2.58 28.57 8.26
N LYS A 291 1.68 29.13 9.09
CA LYS A 291 1.64 30.56 9.42
C LYS A 291 2.87 31.01 10.21
N ASN A 292 3.42 30.13 11.05
CA ASN A 292 4.57 30.45 11.87
C ASN A 292 5.41 29.19 12.15
N PRO A 293 6.53 29.01 11.40
CA PRO A 293 7.43 27.87 11.52
C PRO A 293 8.12 27.69 12.89
N ARG A 294 7.93 28.61 13.84
CA ARG A 294 8.38 28.46 15.23
C ARG A 294 7.49 27.49 16.01
N PHE A 295 6.25 27.29 15.56
CA PHE A 295 5.34 26.32 16.16
C PHE A 295 5.42 25.00 15.42
N TYR A 296 5.93 24.01 16.12
CA TYR A 296 5.99 22.64 15.65
C TYR A 296 5.72 21.68 16.80
N LYS A 297 5.19 20.50 16.46
CA LYS A 297 4.85 19.43 17.39
C LYS A 297 5.23 18.09 16.79
N CYS A 298 5.92 17.26 17.55
CA CYS A 298 6.09 15.85 17.24
C CYS A 298 4.85 15.07 17.70
N TRP A 299 4.20 14.35 16.80
CA TRP A 299 3.05 13.50 17.10
C TRP A 299 3.43 12.18 17.78
N ALA A 300 4.71 11.79 17.71
CA ALA A 300 5.27 10.66 18.45
C ALA A 300 5.78 11.06 19.86
N GLY A 301 5.49 12.29 20.33
CA GLY A 301 5.68 12.68 21.72
C GLY A 301 7.01 13.36 22.08
N CYS A 302 7.91 13.61 21.13
CA CYS A 302 9.16 14.30 21.43
C CYS A 302 8.94 15.75 21.88
N SER A 303 9.70 16.17 22.90
CA SER A 303 9.72 17.54 23.40
C SER A 303 10.45 18.48 22.43
N LYS A 304 10.25 19.80 22.57
CA LYS A 304 10.98 20.78 21.74
C LYS A 304 12.47 20.75 22.05
N GLU A 305 12.83 20.49 23.31
CA GLU A 305 14.18 20.37 23.81
C GLU A 305 14.90 19.18 23.15
N GLU A 306 14.26 18.01 23.12
CA GLU A 306 14.79 16.81 22.45
C GLU A 306 14.98 17.03 20.95
N ILE A 307 13.98 17.62 20.29
CA ILE A 307 14.04 17.92 18.85
C ILE A 307 15.18 18.89 18.55
N ARG A 308 15.36 19.91 19.39
CA ARG A 308 16.41 20.93 19.20
C ARG A 308 17.79 20.43 19.57
N ALA A 309 17.93 19.58 20.58
CA ALA A 309 19.16 18.91 20.91
C ALA A 309 19.61 17.98 19.76
N ALA A 310 18.67 17.22 19.18
CA ALA A 310 18.93 16.36 18.03
C ALA A 310 19.42 17.13 16.79
N LEU A 311 19.09 18.42 16.68
CA LEU A 311 19.54 19.33 15.62
C LEU A 311 20.85 20.08 15.97
N GLY A 312 21.45 19.83 17.14
CA GLY A 312 22.61 20.60 17.62
C GLY A 312 22.30 22.05 18.00
N MET A 313 21.02 22.40 18.19
CA MET A 313 20.53 23.77 18.44
C MET A 313 19.74 23.86 19.76
N PRO A 314 20.28 23.40 20.91
CA PRO A 314 19.54 23.29 22.16
C PRO A 314 18.93 24.63 22.60
N ILE A 315 17.78 24.56 23.27
CA ILE A 315 17.13 25.75 23.83
C ILE A 315 18.01 26.24 24.99
N ARG A 316 18.54 27.46 24.88
CA ARG A 316 19.24 28.12 25.98
C ARG A 316 18.25 28.33 27.11
N LYS A 317 18.41 27.62 28.23
CA LYS A 317 17.69 27.93 29.46
C LYS A 317 18.21 29.28 29.96
N ARG A 318 17.33 30.24 30.21
CA ARG A 318 17.72 31.42 31.00
C ARG A 318 18.12 30.91 32.38
N ALA A 319 19.33 31.23 32.82
CA ALA A 319 19.68 31.06 34.22
C ALA A 319 18.67 31.87 35.04
N SER A 320 17.96 31.21 35.95
CA SER A 320 17.16 31.89 36.97
C SER A 320 18.12 32.70 37.84
N ALA A 321 18.04 34.02 37.71
CA ALA A 321 18.57 34.96 38.70
C ALA A 321 17.61 35.02 39.89
#